data_AF-A0A117KTS7-F1
#
_entry.id   AF-A0A117KTS7-F1
#
_cell.length_a   1.000
_cell.length_b   1.000
_cell.length_c   1.000
_cell.angle_alpha   90.00
_cell.angle_beta   90.00
_cell.angle_gamma   90.00
#
_symmetry.space_group_name_H-M   'P 1'
#
loop_
_entity.id
_entity.type
_entity.pdbx_description
1 polymer ?
#
loop_
_entity_poly.entity_id
_entity_poly.type
_entity_poly.pdbx_seq_one_letter_code
_entity_poly.pdbx_strand_id
1 'polypeptide(L)'
;IRILLKKIFLQDTLDRYFDFRKVVVDMIANLYKEGREDLIPIAINLANEFFKLNGYDFEAITAKEVEKYYKEDAFIWSLYLNLRKVHRFILTKALFGRYEYILPGKIRR
;
A
#
# COMPACT_ATOMS: atom_id res chain seq x y z
N ILE A 1 -19.63 -6.81 0.92
CA ILE A 1 -18.30 -6.17 1.12
C ILE A 1 -17.17 -6.98 0.47
N ARG A 2 -16.93 -8.25 0.82
CA ARG A 2 -15.84 -9.08 0.24
C ARG A 2 -15.87 -9.17 -1.29
N ILE A 3 -17.03 -9.42 -1.89
CA ILE A 3 -17.18 -9.51 -3.35
C ILE A 3 -16.95 -8.15 -4.03
N LEU A 4 -17.38 -7.06 -3.38
CA LEU A 4 -17.23 -5.70 -3.88
C LEU A 4 -15.75 -5.27 -3.89
N LEU A 5 -15.04 -5.52 -2.78
CA LEU A 5 -13.61 -5.26 -2.66
C LEU A 5 -12.79 -6.11 -3.64
N LYS A 6 -13.15 -7.38 -3.80
CA LYS A 6 -12.50 -8.27 -4.78
C LYS A 6 -12.68 -7.75 -6.20
N LYS A 7 -13.85 -7.23 -6.58
CA LYS A 7 -14.05 -6.67 -7.93
C LYS A 7 -13.29 -5.36 -8.15
N ILE A 8 -13.13 -4.52 -7.13
CA ILE A 8 -12.49 -3.21 -7.26
C ILE A 8 -10.96 -3.30 -7.17
N PHE A 9 -10.42 -4.11 -6.25
CA PHE A 9 -8.98 -4.13 -5.96
C PHE A 9 -8.19 -5.25 -6.63
N LEU A 10 -8.83 -6.33 -7.09
CA LEU A 10 -8.09 -7.49 -7.59
C LEU A 10 -7.32 -7.17 -8.87
N GLN A 11 -7.88 -6.38 -9.78
CA GLN A 11 -7.25 -6.01 -11.04
C GLN A 11 -6.03 -5.11 -10.79
N ASP A 12 -6.22 -4.00 -10.05
CA ASP A 12 -5.13 -3.10 -9.65
C ASP A 12 -4.02 -3.77 -8.82
N THR A 13 -4.34 -4.85 -8.08
CA THR A 13 -3.34 -5.60 -7.31
C THR A 13 -2.54 -6.53 -8.21
N LEU A 14 -3.19 -7.23 -9.14
CA LEU A 14 -2.53 -8.12 -10.09
C LEU A 14 -1.67 -7.33 -11.07
N ASP A 15 -2.19 -6.23 -11.63
CA ASP A 15 -1.48 -5.38 -12.59
C ASP A 15 -0.22 -4.74 -11.97
N ARG A 16 -0.23 -4.51 -10.65
CA ARG A 16 0.92 -4.02 -9.88
C ARG A 16 2.11 -4.99 -9.91
N TYR A 17 1.86 -6.29 -9.93
CA TYR A 17 2.91 -7.31 -9.99
C TYR A 17 3.51 -7.46 -11.40
N PHE A 18 2.83 -6.96 -12.44
CA PHE A 18 3.33 -7.00 -13.82
C PHE A 18 4.15 -5.75 -14.21
N ASP A 19 4.11 -4.69 -13.40
CA ASP A 19 4.91 -3.47 -13.59
C ASP A 19 6.09 -3.45 -12.59
N PHE A 20 7.24 -3.92 -13.06
CA PHE A 20 8.45 -4.03 -12.23
C PHE A 20 8.86 -2.69 -11.61
N ARG A 21 8.72 -1.58 -12.35
CA ARG A 21 9.05 -0.24 -11.84
C ARG A 21 8.13 0.12 -10.66
N LYS A 22 6.82 -0.16 -10.76
CA LYS A 22 5.88 0.06 -9.65
C LYS A 22 6.17 -0.82 -8.43
N VAL A 23 6.62 -2.06 -8.64
CA VAL A 23 7.05 -2.93 -7.53
C VAL A 23 8.22 -2.28 -6.79
N VAL A 24 9.21 -1.76 -7.51
CA VAL A 24 10.35 -1.06 -6.88
C VAL A 24 9.90 0.20 -6.14
N VAL A 25 8.99 1.01 -6.71
CA VAL A 25 8.40 2.17 -6.01
C VAL A 25 7.68 1.75 -4.72
N ASP A 26 6.89 0.68 -4.74
CA ASP A 26 6.21 0.14 -3.56
C ASP A 26 7.22 -0.32 -2.49
N MET A 27 8.29 -1.02 -2.90
CA MET A 27 9.36 -1.44 -1.98
C MET A 27 10.01 -0.26 -1.28
N ILE A 28 10.29 0.83 -2.00
CA ILE A 28 10.86 2.05 -1.42
C ILE A 28 9.82 2.74 -0.52
N ALA A 29 8.56 2.83 -0.95
CA ALA A 29 7.49 3.47 -0.19
C ALA A 29 7.20 2.74 1.15
N ASN A 30 7.47 1.44 1.23
CA ASN A 30 7.35 0.69 2.49
C ASN A 30 8.34 1.19 3.57
N LEU A 31 9.43 1.88 3.21
CA LEU A 31 10.32 2.50 4.21
C LEU A 31 9.62 3.58 5.04
N TYR A 32 8.62 4.28 4.48
CA TYR A 32 7.74 5.16 5.26
C TYR A 32 6.96 4.37 6.31
N LYS A 33 6.45 3.18 5.96
CA LYS A 33 5.69 2.31 6.89
C LYS A 33 6.57 1.79 8.03
N GLU A 34 7.84 1.54 7.75
CA GLU A 34 8.84 1.08 8.73
C GLU A 34 9.48 2.23 9.53
N GLY A 35 9.10 3.48 9.28
CA GLY A 35 9.68 4.67 9.95
C GLY A 35 11.15 4.92 9.58
N ARG A 36 11.59 4.45 8.42
CA ARG A 36 12.96 4.56 7.89
C ARG A 36 13.05 5.52 6.71
N GLU A 37 12.45 6.68 6.86
CA GLU A 37 12.45 7.75 5.85
C GLU A 37 13.88 8.20 5.50
N ASP A 38 14.81 8.05 6.45
CA ASP A 38 16.24 8.29 6.29
C ASP A 38 16.88 7.48 5.14
N LEU A 39 16.34 6.29 4.85
CA LEU A 39 16.85 5.40 3.82
C LEU A 39 16.28 5.66 2.42
N ILE A 40 15.18 6.44 2.32
CA ILE A 40 14.47 6.65 1.05
C ILE A 40 15.38 7.29 -0.02
N PRO A 41 16.16 8.34 0.27
CA PRO A 41 17.04 8.93 -0.74
C PRO A 41 18.07 7.93 -1.29
N ILE A 42 18.63 7.09 -0.41
CA ILE A 42 19.63 6.07 -0.78
C ILE A 42 18.97 4.98 -1.63
N ALA A 43 17.78 4.52 -1.24
CA ALA A 43 17.04 3.49 -1.97
C ALA A 43 16.61 3.96 -3.37
N ILE A 44 16.20 5.23 -3.52
CA ILE A 44 15.89 5.82 -4.83
C ILE A 44 17.12 5.85 -5.74
N ASN A 45 18.27 6.30 -5.21
CA ASN A 45 19.51 6.34 -5.99
C ASN A 45 19.92 4.94 -6.46
N LEU A 46 19.88 3.96 -5.54
CA LEU A 46 20.21 2.56 -5.85
C LEU A 46 19.27 1.98 -6.92
N ALA A 47 17.97 2.25 -6.82
CA ALA A 47 16.99 1.77 -7.79
C ALA A 47 17.22 2.37 -9.19
N ASN A 48 17.46 3.68 -9.27
CA ASN A 48 17.73 4.36 -10.53
C ASN A 48 19.05 3.89 -11.17
N GLU A 49 20.09 3.68 -10.37
CA GLU A 49 21.36 3.11 -10.84
C GLU A 49 21.16 1.67 -11.33
N PHE A 50 20.42 0.85 -10.59
CA PHE A 50 20.08 -0.51 -10.98
C PHE A 50 19.35 -0.54 -12.34
N PHE A 51 18.36 0.35 -12.55
CA PHE A 51 17.66 0.42 -13.83
C PHE A 51 18.59 0.76 -14.99
N LYS A 52 19.45 1.75 -14.79
CA LYS A 52 20.43 2.18 -15.80
C LYS A 52 21.42 1.06 -16.14
N LEU A 53 21.96 0.37 -15.14
CA LEU A 53 22.96 -0.69 -15.33
C LEU A 53 22.38 -1.93 -16.05
N ASN A 54 21.10 -2.23 -15.83
CA ASN A 54 20.43 -3.37 -16.45
C ASN A 54 19.72 -3.02 -17.77
N GLY A 55 19.90 -1.78 -18.28
CA GLY A 55 19.36 -1.36 -19.58
C GLY A 55 17.84 -1.16 -19.61
N TYR A 56 17.21 -0.93 -18.45
CA TYR A 56 15.79 -0.57 -18.41
C TYR A 56 15.60 0.89 -18.83
N ASP A 57 14.71 1.13 -19.80
CA ASP A 57 14.31 2.47 -20.24
C ASP A 57 13.15 3.01 -19.39
N PHE A 58 13.42 3.17 -18.09
CA PHE A 58 12.45 3.70 -17.13
C PHE A 58 12.76 5.14 -16.76
N GLU A 59 11.70 5.94 -16.58
CA GLU A 59 11.85 7.24 -15.94
C GLU A 59 12.36 7.07 -14.50
N ALA A 60 13.34 7.90 -14.15
CA ALA A 60 13.95 7.89 -12.83
C ALA A 60 12.88 8.08 -11.74
N ILE A 61 12.91 7.22 -10.74
CA ILE A 61 12.06 7.32 -9.55
C ILE A 61 12.43 8.60 -8.81
N THR A 62 11.43 9.35 -8.37
CA THR A 62 11.60 10.59 -7.60
C THR A 62 11.05 10.46 -6.19
N ALA A 63 11.57 11.25 -5.25
CA ALA A 63 11.07 11.26 -3.87
C ALA A 63 9.58 11.65 -3.80
N LYS A 64 9.14 12.60 -4.64
CA LYS A 64 7.73 13.01 -4.74
C LYS A 64 6.82 11.87 -5.18
N GLU A 65 7.28 11.05 -6.12
CA GLU A 65 6.53 9.90 -6.59
C GLU A 65 6.37 8.85 -5.47
N VAL A 66 7.46 8.51 -4.78
CA VAL A 66 7.43 7.55 -3.66
C VAL A 66 6.53 8.05 -2.54
N GLU A 67 6.62 9.33 -2.19
CA GLU A 67 5.76 9.96 -1.17
C GLU A 67 4.28 9.94 -1.57
N LYS A 68 3.98 10.29 -2.82
CA LYS A 68 2.61 10.25 -3.35
C LYS A 68 2.05 8.83 -3.28
N TYR A 69 2.83 7.85 -3.72
CA TYR A 69 2.45 6.44 -3.68
C TYR A 69 2.16 5.98 -2.24
N TYR A 70 3.04 6.30 -1.30
CA TYR A 70 2.84 5.98 0.12
C TYR A 70 1.55 6.60 0.66
N LYS A 71 1.28 7.88 0.36
CA LYS A 71 0.07 8.57 0.81
C LYS A 71 -1.20 7.92 0.26
N GLU A 72 -1.20 7.54 -1.01
CA GLU A 72 -2.32 6.85 -1.65
C GLU A 72 -2.57 5.47 -1.00
N ASP A 73 -1.52 4.67 -0.81
CA ASP A 73 -1.63 3.36 -0.16
C ASP A 73 -2.09 3.49 1.31
N ALA A 74 -1.51 4.43 2.06
CA ALA A 74 -1.91 4.71 3.44
C ALA A 74 -3.37 5.17 3.55
N PHE A 75 -3.86 5.94 2.58
CA PHE A 75 -5.26 6.34 2.48
C PHE A 75 -6.16 5.13 2.23
N ILE A 76 -5.87 4.33 1.20
CA ILE A 76 -6.63 3.11 0.85
C ILE A 76 -6.74 2.17 2.06
N TRP A 77 -5.61 1.89 2.74
CA TRP A 77 -5.59 1.02 3.91
C TRP A 77 -6.39 1.60 5.09
N SER A 78 -6.34 2.91 5.29
CA SER A 78 -7.13 3.57 6.34
C SER A 78 -8.63 3.48 6.08
N LEU A 79 -9.06 3.71 4.83
CA LEU A 79 -10.44 3.59 4.41
C LEU A 79 -10.93 2.15 4.58
N TYR A 80 -10.16 1.18 4.10
CA TYR A 80 -10.46 -0.24 4.24
C TYR A 80 -10.61 -0.65 5.71
N LEU A 81 -9.68 -0.25 6.58
CA LEU A 81 -9.74 -0.59 8.00
C LEU A 81 -10.94 0.07 8.70
N ASN A 82 -11.25 1.33 8.36
CA ASN A 82 -12.40 2.03 8.91
C ASN A 82 -13.72 1.37 8.49
N LEU A 83 -13.86 0.98 7.23
CA LEU A 83 -15.01 0.21 6.75
C LEU A 83 -15.18 -1.10 7.52
N ARG A 84 -14.07 -1.80 7.81
CA ARG A 84 -14.14 -3.04 8.61
C ARG A 84 -14.54 -2.79 10.07
N LYS A 85 -14.11 -1.67 10.68
CA LYS A 85 -14.53 -1.25 12.02
C LYS A 85 -16.03 -0.93 12.06
N VAL A 86 -16.53 -0.18 11.08
CA VAL A 86 -17.97 0.11 10.93
C VAL A 86 -18.76 -1.18 10.74
N HIS A 87 -18.29 -2.09 9.88
CA HIS A 87 -18.94 -3.37 9.67
C HIS A 87 -19.03 -4.21 10.96
N ARG A 88 -17.96 -4.25 11.77
CA ARG A 88 -17.98 -4.88 13.10
C ARG A 88 -19.00 -4.22 14.01
N PHE A 89 -19.05 -2.89 14.05
CA PHE A 89 -20.00 -2.16 14.88
C PHE A 89 -21.45 -2.51 14.51
N ILE A 90 -21.80 -2.46 13.22
CA ILE A 90 -23.16 -2.80 12.74
C ILE A 90 -23.51 -4.25 13.11
N LEU A 91 -22.63 -5.20 12.81
CA LEU A 91 -22.89 -6.62 13.09
C LEU A 91 -23.05 -6.88 14.59
N THR A 92 -22.20 -6.32 15.44
CA THR A 92 -22.18 -6.64 16.89
C THR A 92 -23.14 -5.80 17.72
N LYS A 93 -23.47 -4.57 17.29
CA LYS A 93 -24.30 -3.63 18.07
C LYS A 93 -25.68 -3.39 17.50
N ALA A 94 -25.86 -3.44 16.17
CA ALA A 94 -27.17 -3.26 15.55
C ALA A 94 -27.87 -4.60 15.24
N LEU A 95 -27.10 -5.62 14.87
CA LEU A 95 -27.63 -6.92 14.44
C LEU A 95 -27.36 -8.06 15.44
N PHE A 96 -26.70 -7.77 16.57
CA PHE A 96 -26.35 -8.73 17.65
C PHE A 96 -25.65 -10.02 17.16
N GLY A 97 -25.01 -9.98 16.00
CA GLY A 97 -24.24 -11.08 15.43
C GLY A 97 -22.80 -11.13 15.94
N ARG A 98 -22.07 -12.18 15.55
CA ARG A 98 -20.63 -12.34 15.84
C ARG A 98 -19.79 -11.81 14.68
N TYR A 99 -18.69 -11.14 14.99
CA TYR A 99 -17.71 -10.70 14.00
C TYR A 99 -16.49 -11.63 14.02
N GLU A 100 -16.33 -12.44 12.98
CA GLU A 100 -15.36 -13.54 12.95
C GLU A 100 -13.97 -13.13 12.42
N TYR A 101 -13.81 -11.89 11.95
CA TYR A 101 -12.55 -11.45 11.33
C TYR A 101 -11.63 -10.71 12.31
N ILE A 102 -10.33 -10.97 12.21
CA ILE A 102 -9.31 -10.29 13.03
C ILE A 102 -9.12 -8.86 12.54
N LEU A 103 -9.30 -7.88 13.42
CA LEU A 103 -8.93 -6.48 13.15
C LEU A 103 -7.55 -6.20 13.77
N PRO A 104 -6.63 -5.57 13.03
CA PRO A 104 -5.35 -5.17 13.58
C PRO A 104 -5.54 -4.14 14.71
N GLY A 105 -4.58 -4.12 15.64
CA GLY A 105 -4.51 -3.17 16.74
C GLY A 105 -4.23 -1.73 16.30
N LYS A 106 -3.83 -0.86 17.24
CA LYS A 106 -3.42 0.51 16.91
C LYS A 106 -2.16 0.48 16.04
N ILE A 107 -2.24 1.09 14.85
CA ILE A 107 -1.12 1.24 13.92
C ILE A 107 -0.40 2.54 14.30
N ARG A 108 0.92 2.47 14.52
CA ARG A 108 1.79 3.66 14.56
C ARG A 108 2.23 3.92 13.12
N ARG A 109 2.01 5.14 12.64
CA ARG A 109 2.46 5.61 11.34
C ARG A 109 3.48 6.70 11.58
#